data_AF-C3YEN9-F1
#
_entry.id   AF-C3YEN9-F1
#
_cell.length_a   1.000
_cell.length_b   1.000
_cell.length_c   1.000
_cell.angle_alpha   90.00
_cell.angle_beta   90.00
_cell.angle_gamma   90.00
#
_symmetry.space_group_name_H-M   'P 1'
#
loop_
_entity.id
_entity.type
_entity.pdbx_description
1 polymer ?
#
loop_
_entity_poly.entity_id
_entity_poly.type
_entity_poly.pdbx_seq_one_letter_code
_entity_poly.pdbx_strand_id
1 'polypeptide(L)' 'MRCEVCGRQFSRADNLARHMHTHTGETPYRCVECSKQFSRLDHLKTHMLTHTG' A
#
# COMPACT_ATOMS: atom_id res chain seq x y z
N MET A 1 13.72 2.91 -12.56
CA MET A 1 13.65 3.99 -11.53
C MET A 1 14.14 3.43 -10.20
N ARG A 2 14.84 4.24 -9.39
CA ARG A 2 15.54 3.80 -8.17
C ARG A 2 14.88 4.44 -6.95
N CYS A 3 14.72 3.69 -5.87
CA CYS A 3 14.37 4.22 -4.56
C CYS A 3 15.58 4.96 -3.99
N GLU A 4 15.40 6.23 -3.62
CA GLU A 4 16.47 7.05 -3.06
C GLU A 4 16.79 6.68 -1.61
N VAL A 5 15.86 6.06 -0.89
CA VAL A 5 16.03 5.67 0.52
C VAL A 5 16.83 4.38 0.67
N CYS A 6 16.50 3.33 -0.09
CA CYS A 6 17.12 2.01 0.04
C CYS A 6 17.88 1.55 -1.22
N GLY A 7 17.91 2.37 -2.27
CA GLY A 7 18.64 2.06 -3.51
C GLY A 7 17.99 1.01 -4.41
N ARG A 8 16.85 0.43 -4.03
CA ARG A 8 16.17 -0.63 -4.80
C ARG A 8 15.70 -0.14 -6.16
N GLN A 9 15.88 -0.97 -7.20
CA GLN A 9 15.45 -0.64 -8.56
C GLN A 9 14.07 -1.22 -8.89
N PHE A 10 13.30 -0.46 -9.66
CA PHE A 10 11.97 -0.81 -10.15
C PHE A 10 11.87 -0.55 -11.64
N SER A 11 11.19 -1.46 -12.35
CA SER A 11 10.92 -1.37 -13.79
C SER A 11 9.83 -0.34 -14.13
N ARG A 12 8.96 0.01 -13.17
CA ARG A 12 7.82 0.91 -13.39
C ARG A 12 7.65 1.96 -12.28
N ALA A 13 7.11 3.12 -12.63
CA ALA A 13 7.04 4.29 -11.75
C ALA A 13 6.01 4.08 -10.65
N ASP A 14 4.88 3.47 -10.99
CA ASP A 14 3.83 3.07 -10.05
C ASP A 14 4.34 2.08 -9.00
N ASN A 15 5.23 1.16 -9.39
CA ASN A 15 5.88 0.23 -8.45
C ASN A 15 6.81 0.96 -7.47
N LEU A 16 7.58 1.94 -7.95
CA LEU A 16 8.43 2.77 -7.09
C LEU A 16 7.59 3.64 -6.15
N ALA A 17 6.59 4.36 -6.68
CA ALA A 17 5.70 5.20 -5.89
C ALA A 17 5.01 4.39 -4.78
N ARG A 18 4.47 3.21 -5.11
CA ARG A 18 3.90 2.28 -4.12
C ARG A 18 4.93 1.82 -3.10
N HIS A 19 6.15 1.53 -3.52
CA HIS A 19 7.22 1.15 -2.60
C HIS A 19 7.56 2.28 -1.62
N MET A 20 7.50 3.55 -2.02
CA MET A 20 7.78 4.67 -1.10
C MET A 20 6.85 4.69 0.12
N HIS A 21 5.63 4.16 0.00
CA HIS A 21 4.70 4.03 1.13
C HIS A 21 5.26 3.15 2.26
N THR A 22 6.18 2.22 1.96
CA THR A 22 6.84 1.40 2.99
C THR A 22 7.88 2.17 3.79
N HIS A 23 8.36 3.30 3.27
CA HIS A 23 9.29 4.19 3.96
C HIS A 23 8.55 5.31 4.70
N THR A 24 7.49 5.86 4.11
CA THR A 24 6.70 6.93 4.73
C THR A 24 5.70 6.42 5.76
N GLY A 25 5.33 5.12 5.70
CA GLY A 25 4.25 4.56 6.50
C GLY A 25 2.86 5.01 6.03
N GLU A 26 2.77 5.68 4.88
CA GLU A 26 1.50 6.13 4.33
C GLU A 26 0.62 4.93 3.97
N THR A 27 -0.58 4.93 4.54
CA THR A 27 -1.59 3.92 4.30
C THR A 27 -2.91 4.62 3.94
N PRO A 28 -3.02 5.13 2.70
CA PRO A 28 -4.13 6.00 2.30
C PRO A 28 -5.49 5.27 2.29
N TYR A 29 -5.48 3.94 2.36
CA TYR A 29 -6.68 3.13 2.30
C TYR A 29 -7.04 2.64 3.71
N ARG A 30 -8.08 3.21 4.31
CA ARG A 30 -8.60 2.81 5.61
C ARG A 30 -9.86 1.96 5.45
N CYS A 31 -9.92 0.84 6.16
CA CYS A 31 -11.14 0.06 6.33
C CYS A 31 -12.13 0.82 7.21
N VAL A 32 -13.37 0.97 6.72
CA VAL A 32 -14.42 1.70 7.44
C VAL A 32 -14.99 0.91 8.63
N GLU A 33 -14.97 -0.42 8.57
CA GLU A 33 -15.54 -1.27 9.62
C GLU A 33 -14.63 -1.40 10.85
N CYS A 34 -13.31 -1.57 10.64
CA CYS A 34 -12.37 -1.85 11.74
C CYS A 34 -11.19 -0.86 11.82
N SER A 35 -11.21 0.22 11.05
CA SER A 35 -10.15 1.25 11.00
C SER A 35 -8.75 0.76 10.60
N LYS A 36 -8.60 -0.50 10.19
CA LYS A 36 -7.33 -1.06 9.71
C LYS A 36 -6.90 -0.36 8.43
N GLN A 37 -5.62 0.01 8.34
CA GLN A 37 -5.08 0.77 7.22
C GLN A 37 -4.23 -0.11 6.30
N PHE A 38 -4.24 0.20 5.01
CA PHE A 38 -3.56 -0.53 3.95
C PHE A 38 -2.80 0.44 3.06
N SER A 39 -1.62 0.03 2.60
CA SER A 39 -0.84 0.77 1.60
C SER A 39 -1.37 0.57 0.18
N ARG A 40 -2.33 -0.35 -0.01
CA ARG A 40 -2.87 -0.71 -1.32
C ARG A 40 -4.37 -0.96 -1.31
N LEU A 41 -5.03 -0.47 -2.37
CA LEU A 41 -6.47 -0.61 -2.56
C LEU A 41 -6.93 -2.05 -2.75
N ASP A 42 -6.17 -2.86 -3.50
CA ASP A 42 -6.50 -4.27 -3.73
C ASP A 42 -6.47 -5.07 -2.43
N HIS A 43 -5.52 -4.78 -1.53
CA HIS A 43 -5.49 -5.37 -0.19
C HIS A 43 -6.67 -4.94 0.66
N LEU A 44 -7.08 -3.66 0.62
CA LEU A 44 -8.31 -3.21 1.29
C LEU A 44 -9.53 -3.95 0.74
N LYS A 45 -9.67 -4.07 -0.59
CA LYS A 45 -10.81 -4.77 -1.22
C LYS A 45 -10.90 -6.23 -0.77
N THR A 46 -9.80 -6.96 -0.80
CA THR A 46 -9.76 -8.35 -0.31
C THR A 46 -10.05 -8.42 1.19
N HIS A 47 -9.55 -7.46 1.97
CA HIS A 47 -9.85 -7.38 3.40
C HIS A 47 -11.33 -7.16 3.68
N MET A 48 -12.03 -6.32 2.90
CA MET A 48 -13.47 -6.08 3.12
C MET A 48 -14.30 -7.36 3.05
N LEU A 49 -13.86 -8.37 2.31
CA LEU A 49 -14.52 -9.68 2.24
C LEU A 49 -14.51 -10.43 3.57
N THR A 50 -13.60 -10.09 4.50
CA THR A 50 -13.57 -10.71 5.83
C THR A 50 -14.66 -10.19 6.77
N HIS A 51 -15.29 -9.05 6.44
CA HIS A 51 -16.36 -8.46 7.25
C HIS A 51 -17.75 -8.91 6.79
N THR A 52 -17.87 -9.38 5.55
CA THR A 52 -19.12 -9.86 4.96
C THR A 52 -19.36 -11.36 5.20
N GLY A 53 -18.60 -11.98 6.10
CA GLY A 53 -18.70 -13.39 6.48
C GLY A 53 -19.62 -13.64 7.67
#